data_AF-A0A3S1QP78-F1
#
_entry.id   AF-A0A3S1QP78-F1
#
_cell.length_a   1.000
_cell.length_b   1.000
_cell.length_c   1.000
_cell.angle_alpha   90.00
_cell.angle_beta   90.00
_cell.angle_gamma   90.00
#
_symmetry.space_group_name_H-M   'P 1'
#
loop_
_entity.id
_entity.type
_entity.pdbx_description
1 polymer ?
#
loop_
_entity_poly.entity_id
_entity_poly.type
_entity_poly.pdbx_seq_one_letter_code
_entity_poly.pdbx_strand_id
1 'polypeptide(L)'
;KKLESIIHPLVRADADAFLARHRAAGAPLAVLDIPLLFETGGRNRIDKVVVVTASPEIQRERVLARPGMSEEKFLSILAKQVPDAEKRRQADFIIDTGNGFEAARRAVDAVIGELTGDKSGRDGS
;
A
#
# COMPACT_ATOMS: atom_id res chain seq x y z
N LYS A 1 -12.32 -14.72 -14.87
CA LYS A 1 -13.60 -14.06 -14.48
C LYS A 1 -14.46 -14.89 -13.52
N LYS A 2 -14.59 -16.22 -13.65
CA LYS A 2 -15.42 -17.05 -12.73
C LYS A 2 -14.77 -17.39 -11.37
N LEU A 3 -13.44 -17.50 -11.32
CA LEU A 3 -12.69 -17.74 -10.08
C LEU A 3 -12.59 -16.48 -9.21
N GLU A 4 -12.23 -15.35 -9.82
CA GLU A 4 -12.15 -14.04 -9.15
C GLU A 4 -13.46 -13.66 -8.42
N SER A 5 -14.62 -13.97 -9.02
CA SER A 5 -15.92 -13.71 -8.38
C SER A 5 -16.20 -14.56 -7.14
N ILE A 6 -15.48 -15.66 -6.94
CA ILE A 6 -15.55 -16.52 -5.75
C ILE A 6 -14.48 -16.09 -4.74
N ILE A 7 -13.27 -15.82 -5.22
CA ILE A 7 -12.13 -15.47 -4.38
C ILE A 7 -12.29 -14.08 -3.75
N HIS A 8 -12.72 -13.06 -4.50
CA HIS A 8 -12.82 -11.71 -3.97
C HIS A 8 -13.77 -11.60 -2.76
N PRO A 9 -14.98 -12.20 -2.74
CA PRO A 9 -15.82 -12.22 -1.54
C PRO A 9 -15.13 -12.85 -0.33
N LEU A 10 -14.43 -13.98 -0.51
CA LEU A 10 -13.75 -14.67 0.58
C LEU A 10 -12.59 -13.84 1.15
N VAL A 11 -11.75 -13.26 0.28
CA VAL A 11 -10.65 -12.38 0.68
C VAL A 11 -11.19 -11.14 1.41
N ARG A 12 -12.34 -10.61 0.97
CA ARG A 12 -12.99 -9.48 1.64
C ARG A 12 -13.48 -9.85 3.04
N ALA A 13 -14.13 -11.00 3.18
CA ALA A 13 -14.62 -11.49 4.47
C ALA A 13 -13.47 -11.72 5.45
N ASP A 14 -12.35 -12.28 4.98
CA ASP A 14 -11.16 -12.47 5.80
C ASP A 14 -10.54 -11.14 6.25
N ALA A 15 -10.43 -10.16 5.35
CA ALA A 15 -9.97 -8.81 5.69
C ALA A 15 -10.89 -8.12 6.72
N ASP A 16 -12.22 -8.26 6.57
CA ASP A 16 -13.19 -7.69 7.52
C ASP A 16 -13.08 -8.36 8.90
N ALA A 17 -12.91 -9.69 8.94
CA ALA A 17 -12.69 -10.43 10.19
C ALA A 17 -11.37 -10.06 10.86
N PHE A 18 -10.30 -9.88 10.07
CA PHE A 18 -9.01 -9.37 10.55
C PHE A 18 -9.16 -7.99 11.20
N LEU A 19 -9.83 -7.06 10.54
CA LEU A 19 -10.07 -5.71 11.07
C LEU A 19 -10.93 -5.75 12.33
N ALA A 20 -12.02 -6.53 12.34
CA ALA A 20 -12.90 -6.65 13.49
C ALA A 20 -12.17 -7.18 14.73
N ARG A 21 -11.34 -8.22 14.55
CA ARG A 21 -10.52 -8.79 15.63
C ARG A 21 -9.56 -7.76 16.23
N HIS A 22 -8.85 -7.00 15.39
CA HIS A 22 -7.88 -6.01 15.88
C HIS A 22 -8.55 -4.80 16.52
N ARG A 23 -9.73 -4.38 16.01
CA ARG A 23 -10.55 -3.36 16.68
C ARG A 23 -11.00 -3.82 18.06
N ALA A 24 -11.48 -5.06 18.19
CA ALA A 24 -11.87 -5.62 19.49
C ALA A 24 -10.70 -5.75 20.47
N ALA A 25 -9.48 -5.97 19.97
CA ALA A 25 -8.26 -6.00 20.77
C ALA A 25 -7.70 -4.60 21.11
N GLY A 26 -8.34 -3.51 20.65
CA GLY A 26 -7.87 -2.15 20.89
C GLY A 26 -6.59 -1.79 20.14
N ALA A 27 -6.29 -2.46 19.03
CA ALA A 27 -5.11 -2.14 18.22
C ALA A 27 -5.22 -0.70 17.68
N PRO A 28 -4.19 0.14 17.82
CA PRO A 28 -4.25 1.54 17.40
C PRO A 28 -4.20 1.70 15.88
N LEU A 29 -3.67 0.71 15.17
CA LEU A 29 -3.54 0.70 13.71
C LEU A 29 -3.64 -0.74 13.17
N ALA A 30 -4.24 -0.87 11.98
CA ALA A 30 -4.23 -2.11 11.20
C ALA A 30 -3.93 -1.76 9.73
N VAL A 31 -3.06 -2.53 9.09
CA VAL A 31 -2.63 -2.29 7.70
C VAL A 31 -3.11 -3.43 6.81
N LEU A 32 -3.75 -3.06 5.70
CA LEU A 32 -4.12 -4.00 4.63
C LEU A 32 -3.25 -3.71 3.41
N ASP A 33 -2.42 -4.69 3.03
CA ASP A 33 -1.65 -4.62 1.77
C ASP A 33 -2.54 -5.08 0.60
N ILE A 34 -2.99 -4.13 -0.21
CA ILE A 34 -3.96 -4.35 -1.29
C ILE A 34 -3.37 -3.86 -2.62
N PRO A 35 -2.77 -4.75 -3.43
CA PRO A 35 -2.12 -4.39 -4.68
C PRO A 35 -3.03 -3.73 -5.73
N LEU A 36 -4.34 -4.07 -5.70
CA LEU A 36 -5.35 -3.60 -6.65
C LEU A 36 -6.44 -2.77 -5.97
N LEU A 37 -6.03 -1.94 -5.00
CA LEU A 37 -6.96 -1.17 -4.16
C LEU A 37 -7.93 -0.31 -4.98
N PHE A 38 -7.41 0.38 -5.99
CA PHE A 38 -8.20 1.33 -6.78
C PHE A 38 -9.01 0.63 -7.87
N GLU A 39 -8.41 -0.37 -8.51
CA GLU A 39 -8.96 -1.18 -9.59
C GLU A 39 -10.21 -1.96 -9.13
N THR A 40 -10.25 -2.34 -7.85
CA THR A 40 -11.36 -3.09 -7.26
C THR A 40 -12.39 -2.22 -6.54
N GLY A 41 -12.21 -0.89 -6.55
CA GLY A 41 -13.08 0.06 -5.83
C GLY A 41 -12.96 -0.04 -4.31
N GLY A 42 -11.84 -0.56 -3.78
CA GLY A 42 -11.62 -0.78 -2.35
C GLY A 42 -11.38 0.51 -1.55
N ARG A 43 -11.12 1.64 -2.21
CA ARG A 43 -10.80 2.94 -1.57
C ARG A 43 -11.81 3.36 -0.49
N ASN A 44 -13.10 3.12 -0.71
CA ASN A 44 -14.18 3.54 0.18
C ASN A 44 -14.24 2.74 1.50
N ARG A 45 -13.41 1.71 1.66
CA ARG A 45 -13.36 0.84 2.84
C ARG A 45 -12.15 1.11 3.74
N ILE A 46 -11.34 2.10 3.39
CA ILE A 46 -10.07 2.40 4.03
C ILE A 46 -10.11 3.83 4.55
N ASP A 47 -9.71 4.01 5.80
CA ASP A 47 -9.65 5.33 6.45
C ASP A 47 -8.54 6.20 5.83
N LYS A 48 -7.36 5.61 5.61
CA LYS A 48 -6.16 6.28 5.10
C LYS A 48 -5.41 5.43 4.09
N VAL A 49 -5.02 6.03 2.96
CA VAL A 49 -4.25 5.36 1.90
C VAL A 49 -2.80 5.82 1.93
N VAL A 50 -1.91 4.84 2.07
CA VAL A 50 -0.46 5.04 1.95
C VAL A 50 0.00 4.46 0.63
N VAL A 51 0.60 5.27 -0.23
CA VAL A 51 1.20 4.82 -1.49
C VAL A 51 2.71 4.76 -1.35
N VAL A 52 3.25 3.55 -1.53
CA VAL A 52 4.69 3.32 -1.62
C VAL A 52 5.12 3.42 -3.08
N THR A 53 6.07 4.30 -3.37
CA THR A 53 6.48 4.64 -4.74
C THR A 53 8.00 4.69 -4.92
N ALA A 54 8.44 4.79 -6.16
CA ALA A 54 9.80 5.07 -6.61
C ALA A 54 9.74 5.57 -8.06
N SER A 55 10.86 6.03 -8.64
CA SER A 55 10.88 6.40 -10.06
C SER A 55 10.52 5.19 -10.95
N PRO A 56 9.92 5.40 -12.14
CA PRO A 56 9.58 4.31 -13.06
C PRO A 56 10.76 3.40 -13.39
N GLU A 57 11.96 3.99 -13.49
CA GLU A 57 13.22 3.28 -13.78
C GLU A 57 13.59 2.34 -12.62
N ILE A 58 13.55 2.85 -11.38
CA ILE A 58 13.82 2.08 -10.17
C ILE A 58 12.78 0.98 -9.98
N GLN A 59 11.50 1.27 -10.24
CA GLN A 59 10.43 0.28 -10.16
C GLN A 59 10.67 -0.86 -11.16
N ARG A 60 10.97 -0.54 -12.41
CA ARG A 60 11.25 -1.53 -13.46
C ARG A 60 12.44 -2.40 -13.10
N GLU A 61 13.56 -1.78 -12.72
CA GLU A 61 14.78 -2.49 -12.31
C GLU A 61 14.49 -3.48 -11.17
N ARG A 62 13.84 -3.02 -10.10
CA ARG A 62 13.53 -3.86 -8.93
C ARG A 62 12.56 -4.98 -9.24
N VAL A 63 11.60 -4.77 -10.13
CA VAL A 63 10.64 -5.81 -10.51
C VAL A 63 11.32 -6.87 -11.39
N LEU A 64 12.12 -6.47 -12.36
CA LEU A 64 12.83 -7.39 -13.25
C LEU A 64 13.93 -8.19 -12.52
N ALA A 65 14.50 -7.66 -11.45
CA ALA A 65 15.45 -8.39 -10.61
C ALA A 65 14.82 -9.55 -9.81
N ARG A 66 13.48 -9.63 -9.73
CA ARG A 66 12.79 -10.71 -8.99
C ARG A 66 12.86 -12.02 -9.76
N PRO A 67 13.08 -13.16 -9.07
CA PRO A 67 13.03 -14.48 -9.72
C PRO A 67 11.72 -14.71 -10.48
N GLY A 68 11.82 -15.13 -11.75
CA GLY A 68 10.66 -15.44 -12.59
C GLY A 68 9.93 -14.23 -13.17
N MET A 69 10.59 -13.06 -13.23
CA MET A 69 10.11 -11.89 -13.97
C MET A 69 10.77 -11.77 -15.35
N SER A 70 9.97 -11.37 -16.34
CA SER A 70 10.42 -10.98 -17.68
C SER A 70 9.85 -9.60 -18.01
N GLU A 71 10.36 -8.95 -19.04
CA GLU A 71 9.85 -7.66 -19.52
C GLU A 71 8.37 -7.78 -19.91
N GLU A 72 7.99 -8.83 -20.63
CA GLU A 72 6.61 -9.06 -21.07
C GLU A 72 5.67 -9.24 -19.86
N LYS A 73 6.13 -9.98 -18.85
CA LYS A 73 5.37 -10.19 -17.61
C LYS A 73 5.23 -8.89 -16.82
N PHE A 74 6.29 -8.08 -16.74
CA PHE A 74 6.26 -6.76 -16.13
C PHE A 74 5.24 -5.85 -16.82
N LEU A 75 5.31 -5.72 -18.14
CA LEU A 75 4.38 -4.89 -18.93
C LEU A 75 2.92 -5.38 -18.80
N SER A 76 2.71 -6.70 -18.76
CA SER A 76 1.37 -7.28 -18.55
C SER A 76 0.79 -6.95 -17.17
N ILE A 77 1.62 -6.90 -16.13
CA ILE A 77 1.23 -6.49 -14.79
C ILE A 77 0.93 -4.99 -14.77
N LEU A 78 1.84 -4.18 -15.32
CA LEU A 78 1.72 -2.73 -15.35
C LEU A 78 0.43 -2.27 -16.07
N ALA A 79 0.08 -2.92 -17.18
CA ALA A 79 -1.11 -2.62 -17.97
C ALA A 79 -2.44 -2.88 -17.24
N LYS A 80 -2.43 -3.67 -16.16
CA LYS A 80 -3.63 -3.97 -15.36
C LYS A 80 -3.79 -3.07 -14.14
N GLN A 81 -2.82 -2.21 -13.87
CA GLN A 81 -2.82 -1.35 -12.70
C GLN A 81 -3.11 0.10 -13.06
N VAL A 82 -3.71 0.80 -12.11
CA VAL A 82 -3.80 2.27 -12.13
C VAL A 82 -2.37 2.83 -12.14
N PRO A 83 -2.06 3.82 -13.00
CA PRO A 83 -0.74 4.44 -13.05
C PRO A 83 -0.31 4.99 -11.68
N ASP A 84 0.97 4.86 -11.35
CA ASP A 84 1.53 5.34 -10.07
C ASP A 84 1.18 6.81 -9.78
N ALA A 85 1.26 7.69 -10.80
CA ALA A 85 0.91 9.09 -10.65
C ALA A 85 -0.55 9.31 -10.23
N GLU A 86 -1.47 8.44 -10.67
CA GLU A 86 -2.88 8.48 -10.26
C GLU A 86 -3.06 7.89 -8.85
N LYS A 87 -2.34 6.81 -8.50
CA LYS A 87 -2.32 6.30 -7.12
C LYS A 87 -1.88 7.39 -6.13
N ARG A 88 -0.80 8.11 -6.44
CA ARG A 88 -0.27 9.20 -5.62
C ARG A 88 -1.25 10.36 -5.44
N ARG A 89 -2.06 10.69 -6.46
CA ARG A 89 -3.10 11.73 -6.35
C ARG A 89 -4.19 11.41 -5.34
N GLN A 90 -4.46 10.13 -5.12
CA GLN A 90 -5.54 9.64 -4.24
C GLN A 90 -5.01 9.19 -2.86
N ALA A 91 -3.73 9.35 -2.60
CA ALA A 91 -3.06 8.95 -1.37
C ALA A 91 -3.21 10.00 -0.28
N ASP A 92 -3.40 9.56 0.96
CA ASP A 92 -3.24 10.41 2.14
C ASP A 92 -1.75 10.59 2.47
N PHE A 93 -0.94 9.56 2.25
CA PHE A 93 0.51 9.58 2.51
C PHE A 93 1.29 8.95 1.35
N ILE A 94 2.47 9.48 1.07
CA ILE A 94 3.39 8.95 0.05
C ILE A 94 4.71 8.57 0.73
N ILE A 95 5.17 7.34 0.48
CA ILE A 95 6.46 6.84 0.92
C ILE A 95 7.32 6.60 -0.31
N ASP A 96 8.31 7.46 -0.53
CA ASP A 96 9.28 7.31 -1.62
C ASP A 96 10.44 6.39 -1.19
N THR A 97 10.54 5.24 -1.84
CA THR A 97 11.57 4.22 -1.60
C THR A 97 12.76 4.35 -2.55
N GLY A 98 12.78 5.35 -3.43
CA GLY A 98 13.93 5.69 -4.28
C GLY A 98 15.13 6.21 -3.47
N ASN A 99 14.87 6.85 -2.33
CA ASN A 99 15.90 7.45 -1.46
C ASN A 99 16.54 6.45 -0.47
N GLY A 100 16.31 5.15 -0.68
CA GLY A 100 16.87 4.07 0.15
C GLY A 100 16.00 3.69 1.36
N PHE A 101 16.39 2.59 2.00
CA PHE A 101 15.61 1.94 3.05
C PHE A 101 15.43 2.82 4.30
N GLU A 102 16.48 3.50 4.75
CA GLU A 102 16.42 4.37 5.93
C GLU A 102 15.50 5.58 5.74
N ALA A 103 15.46 6.15 4.52
CA ALA A 103 14.53 7.23 4.22
C ALA A 103 13.07 6.73 4.24
N ALA A 104 12.81 5.57 3.66
CA ALA A 104 11.49 4.93 3.70
C ALA A 104 11.08 4.60 5.14
N ARG A 105 11.99 4.09 5.96
CA ARG A 105 11.75 3.79 7.38
C ARG A 105 11.32 5.02 8.16
N ARG A 106 12.06 6.13 8.03
CA ARG A 106 11.68 7.40 8.67
C ARG A 106 10.31 7.92 8.22
N ALA A 107 9.98 7.75 6.93
CA ALA A 107 8.65 8.12 6.43
C ALA A 107 7.54 7.23 7.02
N VAL A 108 7.78 5.92 7.15
CA VAL A 108 6.85 5.00 7.83
C VAL A 108 6.64 5.43 9.29
N ASP A 109 7.72 5.70 10.03
CA ASP A 109 7.65 6.09 11.43
C ASP A 109 6.86 7.40 11.60
N ALA A 110 7.06 8.38 10.72
CA ALA A 110 6.30 9.63 10.73
C ALA A 110 4.80 9.41 10.47
N VAL A 111 4.45 8.56 9.50
CA VAL A 111 3.04 8.20 9.21
C VAL A 111 2.40 7.49 10.40
N ILE A 112 3.10 6.55 11.02
CA ILE A 112 2.59 5.84 12.22
C ILE A 112 2.38 6.83 13.36
N GLY A 113 3.34 7.72 13.63
CA GLY A 113 3.21 8.75 14.67
C GLY A 113 2.01 9.66 14.45
N GLU A 114 1.80 10.13 13.21
CA GLU A 114 0.63 10.95 12.87
C GLU A 114 -0.69 10.20 13.07
N LEU A 115 -0.77 8.95 12.63
CA LEU A 115 -2.00 8.15 12.70
C LEU A 115 -2.34 7.69 14.12
N THR A 116 -1.34 7.45 14.96
CA THR A 116 -1.53 7.00 16.34
C THR A 116 -1.62 8.15 17.34
N GLY A 117 -1.42 9.39 16.88
CA GLY A 117 -1.46 10.60 17.72
C GLY A 117 -0.21 10.81 18.57
N ASP A 118 0.86 10.07 18.29
CA ASP A 118 2.12 10.14 19.01
C ASP A 118 2.91 11.37 18.54
N LYS A 119 2.70 12.51 19.20
CA LYS A 119 3.42 13.78 18.96
C LYS A 119 4.82 13.77 19.57
N SER A 120 5.57 12.68 19.49
CA SER A 120 6.92 12.55 20.08
C SER A 120 8.04 13.28 19.30
N GLY A 121 7.72 14.31 18.50
CA GLY A 121 8.69 15.02 17.66
C GLY A 121 8.47 16.53 17.44
N ARG A 122 7.52 17.17 18.15
CA ARG A 122 7.40 18.63 18.18
C ARG A 122 7.78 19.15 19.56
N ASP A 123 9.05 19.03 19.92
CA ASP A 123 9.71 19.88 20.91
C ASP A 123 11.21 19.84 20.58
N GLY A 124 11.65 20.88 19.87
CA GLY A 124 12.99 20.97 19.28
C GLY A 124 13.16 22.32 18.59
N SER A 125 12.84 23.40 19.30
CA SER A 125 13.24 24.77 19.00
C SER A 125 13.52 25.49 20.31
#